data_AF-A0A661UDB0-F1
#
_entry.id   AF-A0A661UDB0-F1
#
_cell.length_a   1.000
_cell.length_b   1.000
_cell.length_c   1.000
_cell.angle_alpha   90.00
_cell.angle_beta   90.00
_cell.angle_gamma   90.00
#
_symmetry.space_group_name_H-M   'P 1'
#
loop_
_entity.id
_entity.type
_entity.pdbx_description
1 polymer ?
#
loop_
_entity_poly.entity_id
_entity_poly.type
_entity_poly.pdbx_seq_one_letter_code
_entity_poly.pdbx_strand_id
1 'polypeptide(L)'
;MTKEQRERIKAIFVRFLQERYKKVSKLSITDLNVNPFLIKLLAPSLDMREPRDVVRWLMQQRLERGAVTSLGIALQDAAKVFSEGTGVEGADILKTKEGTHYHIQIKSGPNTIPKGLGVRLASLLRSAQRRNRGSVALYGMCYGAPRQVSGIVRKYVRQEGGVDWLAGRAFWEFISDDPKCIDEVYNIAAEVAETFRAPDGRSLRQLIIDRMEELTAQFIQLYGEDVDTMWANLLKLNS
;
A
#
# COMPACT_ATOMS: atom_id res chain seq x y z
N MET A 1 -11.23 13.65 15.86
CA MET A 1 -9.89 13.07 16.15
C MET A 1 -9.22 13.84 17.31
N THR A 2 -8.56 13.17 18.27
CA THR A 2 -7.80 13.84 19.34
C THR A 2 -6.37 14.20 18.90
N LYS A 3 -5.70 15.11 19.63
CA LYS A 3 -4.29 15.47 19.36
C LYS A 3 -3.36 14.25 19.44
N GLU A 4 -3.56 13.38 20.42
CA GLU A 4 -2.76 12.15 20.56
C GLU A 4 -2.96 11.19 19.38
N GLN A 5 -4.21 10.99 18.95
CA GLN A 5 -4.51 10.16 17.77
C GLN A 5 -3.84 10.72 16.51
N ARG A 6 -3.91 12.05 16.34
CA ARG A 6 -3.26 12.74 15.23
C ARG A 6 -1.75 12.50 15.19
N GLU A 7 -1.06 12.68 16.32
CA GLU A 7 0.39 12.45 16.41
C GLU A 7 0.76 10.99 16.16
N ARG A 8 -0.06 10.04 16.63
CA ARG A 8 0.15 8.60 16.34
C ARG A 8 0.04 8.30 14.84
N ILE A 9 -0.94 8.86 14.15
CA ILE A 9 -1.12 8.70 12.70
C ILE A 9 0.03 9.37 11.94
N LYS A 10 0.45 10.56 12.36
CA LYS A 10 1.62 11.25 11.82
C LYS A 10 2.87 10.37 11.93
N ALA A 11 3.12 9.77 13.08
CA ALA A 11 4.24 8.87 13.30
C ALA A 11 4.19 7.62 12.40
N ILE A 12 3.00 7.07 12.13
CA ILE A 12 2.81 5.95 11.21
C ILE A 12 3.22 6.33 9.77
N PHE A 13 2.80 7.50 9.28
CA PHE A 13 3.17 7.96 7.94
C PHE A 13 4.64 8.37 7.83
N VAL A 14 5.22 8.97 8.88
CA VAL A 14 6.66 9.24 8.94
C VAL A 14 7.44 7.94 8.83
N ARG A 15 7.07 6.91 9.60
CA ARG A 15 7.70 5.59 9.53
C ARG A 15 7.58 4.96 8.14
N PHE A 16 6.43 5.10 7.49
CA PHE A 16 6.25 4.67 6.10
C PHE A 16 7.28 5.33 5.17
N LEU A 17 7.44 6.65 5.23
CA LEU A 17 8.41 7.37 4.40
C LEU A 17 9.87 7.02 4.75
N GLN A 18 10.20 6.82 6.03
CA GLN A 18 11.53 6.34 6.46
C GLN A 18 11.85 4.97 5.84
N GLU A 19 10.90 4.04 5.87
CA GLU A 19 11.05 2.72 5.25
C GLU A 19 11.04 2.75 3.71
N ARG A 20 10.49 3.81 3.09
CA ARG A 20 10.69 4.05 1.65
C ARG A 20 12.10 4.54 1.40
N TYR A 21 12.53 5.57 2.13
CA TYR A 21 13.88 6.14 2.04
C TYR A 21 14.96 5.06 2.15
N LYS A 22 14.91 4.23 3.20
CA LYS A 22 15.85 3.14 3.43
C LYS A 22 15.89 2.10 2.31
N LYS A 23 14.76 1.83 1.63
CA LYS A 23 14.73 0.89 0.51
C LYS A 23 15.30 1.51 -0.76
N VAL A 24 15.01 2.79 -1.03
CA VAL A 24 15.59 3.49 -2.19
C VAL A 24 17.10 3.66 -2.02
N SER A 25 17.56 3.99 -0.81
CA SER A 25 18.99 4.20 -0.55
C SER A 25 19.84 2.95 -0.71
N LYS A 26 19.22 1.77 -0.64
CA LYS A 26 19.86 0.47 -0.81
C LYS A 26 19.66 -0.13 -2.19
N LEU A 27 18.94 0.58 -3.07
CA LEU A 27 18.65 0.07 -4.41
C LEU A 27 19.96 0.01 -5.20
N SER A 28 20.21 -1.14 -5.80
CA SER A 28 21.34 -1.39 -6.68
C SER A 28 20.86 -1.79 -8.07
N ILE A 29 21.77 -1.78 -9.05
CA ILE A 29 21.45 -2.16 -10.42
C ILE A 29 20.96 -3.61 -10.54
N THR A 30 21.46 -4.50 -9.68
CA THR A 30 21.06 -5.91 -9.64
C THR A 30 19.65 -6.10 -9.08
N ASP A 31 19.13 -5.16 -8.30
CA ASP A 31 17.75 -5.19 -7.80
C ASP A 31 16.70 -4.89 -8.88
N LEU A 32 17.12 -4.35 -10.02
CA LEU A 32 16.20 -3.92 -11.08
C LEU A 32 15.70 -5.08 -11.96
N ASN A 33 16.30 -6.27 -11.89
CA ASN A 33 15.88 -7.51 -12.58
C ASN A 33 15.27 -7.27 -13.97
N VAL A 34 16.13 -7.07 -14.97
CA VAL A 34 15.70 -6.67 -16.31
C VAL A 34 15.23 -7.90 -17.11
N ASN A 35 13.99 -7.88 -17.58
CA ASN A 35 13.53 -8.84 -18.59
C ASN A 35 13.80 -8.23 -19.98
N PRO A 36 14.79 -8.75 -20.75
CA PRO A 36 15.21 -8.13 -22.00
C PRO A 36 14.12 -8.15 -23.07
N PHE A 37 13.25 -9.17 -23.09
CA PHE A 37 12.13 -9.25 -24.02
C PHE A 37 11.05 -8.22 -23.71
N LEU A 38 10.68 -8.10 -22.43
CA LEU A 38 9.64 -7.16 -22.00
C LEU A 38 10.08 -5.72 -22.26
N ILE A 39 11.30 -5.35 -21.88
CA ILE A 39 11.79 -3.98 -22.04
C ILE A 39 11.93 -3.61 -23.52
N LYS A 40 12.41 -4.54 -24.37
CA LYS A 40 12.54 -4.31 -25.82
C LYS A 40 11.16 -4.14 -26.47
N LEU A 41 10.17 -4.91 -26.03
CA LEU A 41 8.80 -4.82 -26.53
C LEU A 41 8.12 -3.50 -26.13
N LEU A 42 8.34 -3.03 -24.91
CA LEU A 42 7.69 -1.82 -24.38
C LEU A 42 8.41 -0.52 -24.76
N ALA A 43 9.71 -0.57 -25.08
CA ALA A 43 10.51 0.62 -25.35
C ALA A 43 9.90 1.59 -26.38
N PRO A 44 9.40 1.14 -27.55
CA PRO A 44 8.79 2.06 -28.51
C PRO A 44 7.52 2.73 -27.98
N SER A 45 6.68 1.98 -27.27
CA SER A 45 5.38 2.46 -26.78
C SER A 45 5.51 3.41 -25.58
N LEU A 46 6.60 3.31 -24.83
CA LEU A 46 6.89 4.15 -23.66
C LEU A 46 7.95 5.22 -23.94
N ASP A 47 8.33 5.39 -25.20
CA ASP A 47 9.35 6.34 -25.65
C ASP A 47 10.69 6.20 -24.91
N MET A 48 11.11 4.96 -24.62
CA MET A 48 12.40 4.69 -23.97
C MET A 48 13.50 4.65 -25.03
N ARG A 49 14.22 5.77 -25.16
CA ARG A 49 15.22 5.99 -26.22
C ARG A 49 16.65 5.85 -25.73
N GLU A 50 16.88 6.11 -24.45
CA GLU A 50 18.22 6.10 -23.85
C GLU A 50 18.27 5.25 -22.57
N PRO A 51 19.46 4.85 -22.10
CA PRO A 51 19.63 4.07 -20.86
C PRO A 51 18.88 4.65 -19.66
N ARG A 52 18.84 5.98 -19.54
CA ARG A 52 18.15 6.68 -18.45
C ARG A 52 16.64 6.41 -18.44
N ASP A 53 16.00 6.29 -19.61
CA ASP A 53 14.57 6.00 -19.69
C ASP A 53 14.27 4.59 -19.19
N VAL A 54 15.11 3.63 -19.58
CA VAL A 54 15.01 2.24 -19.12
C VAL A 54 15.17 2.16 -17.61
N VAL A 55 16.20 2.81 -17.04
CA VAL A 55 16.43 2.85 -15.60
C VAL A 55 15.28 3.54 -14.87
N ARG A 56 14.78 4.67 -15.39
CA ARG A 56 13.63 5.39 -14.83
C ARG A 56 12.42 4.48 -14.74
N TRP A 57 12.10 3.76 -15.82
CA TRP A 57 10.97 2.83 -15.87
C TRP A 57 11.15 1.68 -14.88
N LEU A 58 12.31 1.02 -14.87
CA LEU A 58 12.61 -0.08 -13.94
C LEU A 58 12.52 0.36 -12.48
N MET A 59 13.07 1.54 -12.16
CA MET A 59 13.03 2.11 -10.83
C MET A 59 11.59 2.43 -10.41
N GLN A 60 10.79 3.07 -11.28
CA GLN A 60 9.36 3.34 -11.00
C GLN A 60 8.59 2.06 -10.71
N GLN A 61 8.75 1.02 -11.54
CA GLN A 61 8.15 -0.29 -11.32
C GLN A 61 8.52 -0.89 -9.95
N ARG A 62 9.77 -0.75 -9.53
CA ARG A 62 10.25 -1.23 -8.22
C ARG A 62 9.67 -0.41 -7.06
N LEU A 63 9.62 0.91 -7.20
CA LEU A 63 9.09 1.83 -6.18
C LEU A 63 7.60 1.61 -5.95
N GLU A 64 6.81 1.52 -7.03
CA GLU A 64 5.36 1.38 -6.98
C GLU A 64 4.94 0.08 -6.28
N ARG A 65 5.49 -1.06 -6.69
CA ARG A 65 5.17 -2.37 -6.10
C ARG A 65 5.41 -2.40 -4.58
N GLY A 66 6.53 -1.81 -4.14
CA GLY A 66 6.85 -1.72 -2.73
C GLY A 66 5.96 -0.74 -1.96
N ALA A 67 5.64 0.41 -2.57
CA ALA A 67 4.88 1.48 -1.94
C ALA A 67 3.43 1.04 -1.63
N VAL A 68 2.73 0.47 -2.61
CA VAL A 68 1.30 0.10 -2.49
C VAL A 68 1.06 -0.84 -1.31
N THR A 69 1.85 -1.91 -1.20
CA THR A 69 1.72 -2.89 -0.10
C THR A 69 1.99 -2.24 1.25
N SER A 70 3.10 -1.49 1.38
CA SER A 70 3.45 -0.86 2.66
C SER A 70 2.48 0.26 3.07
N LEU A 71 1.92 1.01 2.12
CA LEU A 71 0.90 2.02 2.40
C LEU A 71 -0.38 1.35 2.89
N GLY A 72 -0.74 0.19 2.33
CA GLY A 72 -1.88 -0.58 2.81
C GLY A 72 -1.77 -1.02 4.26
N ILE A 73 -0.56 -1.32 4.74
CA ILE A 73 -0.28 -1.60 6.15
C ILE A 73 -0.38 -0.32 6.98
N ALA A 74 0.23 0.78 6.52
CA ALA A 74 0.16 2.07 7.22
C ALA A 74 -1.28 2.57 7.43
N LEU A 75 -2.16 2.41 6.43
CA LEU A 75 -3.58 2.77 6.56
C LEU A 75 -4.32 1.87 7.55
N GLN A 76 -4.02 0.56 7.58
CA GLN A 76 -4.58 -0.36 8.57
C GLN A 76 -4.13 0.03 9.98
N ASP A 77 -2.86 0.37 10.16
CA ASP A 77 -2.34 0.80 11.46
C ASP A 77 -2.91 2.16 11.89
N ALA A 78 -3.15 3.08 10.95
CA ALA A 78 -3.85 4.32 11.22
C ALA A 78 -5.31 4.08 11.65
N ALA A 79 -6.01 3.13 11.02
CA ALA A 79 -7.37 2.75 11.44
C ALA A 79 -7.40 2.17 12.86
N LYS A 80 -6.37 1.39 13.25
CA LYS A 80 -6.24 0.84 14.61
C LYS A 80 -6.17 1.90 15.72
N VAL A 81 -5.80 3.14 15.39
CA VAL A 81 -5.73 4.26 16.36
C VAL A 81 -7.11 4.62 16.92
N PHE A 82 -8.19 4.28 16.21
CA PHE A 82 -9.58 4.57 16.60
C PHE A 82 -10.30 3.40 17.25
N SER A 83 -9.60 2.29 17.49
CA SER A 83 -10.22 1.03 17.87
C SER A 83 -9.49 0.34 19.00
N GLU A 84 -10.16 -0.62 19.59
CA GLU A 84 -9.63 -1.51 20.61
C GLU A 84 -8.87 -2.67 19.94
N GLY A 85 -7.86 -3.20 20.64
CA GLY A 85 -7.21 -4.44 20.23
C GLY A 85 -8.19 -5.62 20.35
N THR A 86 -8.07 -6.60 19.47
CA THR A 86 -8.89 -7.81 19.54
C THR A 86 -8.01 -9.05 19.64
N GLY A 87 -8.37 -9.98 20.51
CA GLY A 87 -7.78 -11.33 20.60
C GLY A 87 -8.49 -12.35 19.71
N VAL A 88 -9.42 -11.89 18.87
CA VAL A 88 -10.30 -12.76 18.08
C VAL A 88 -9.68 -13.04 16.71
N GLU A 89 -9.45 -14.32 16.43
CA GLU A 89 -8.90 -14.74 15.15
C GLU A 89 -9.75 -14.26 13.96
N GLY A 90 -9.10 -13.62 12.99
CA GLY A 90 -9.74 -13.07 11.79
C GLY A 90 -10.34 -11.67 11.96
N ALA A 91 -10.18 -11.04 13.12
CA ALA A 91 -10.44 -9.62 13.31
C ALA A 91 -9.12 -8.90 13.58
N ASP A 92 -8.91 -7.73 12.96
CA ASP A 92 -7.75 -6.89 13.23
C ASP A 92 -8.04 -5.92 14.39
N ILE A 93 -9.30 -5.51 14.54
CA ILE A 93 -9.75 -4.55 15.54
C ILE A 93 -11.11 -4.91 16.13
N LEU A 94 -11.38 -4.35 17.31
CA LEU A 94 -12.69 -4.32 17.95
C LEU A 94 -13.16 -2.85 18.05
N LYS A 95 -14.41 -2.59 17.72
CA LYS A 95 -15.06 -1.29 17.99
C LYS A 95 -16.35 -1.53 18.75
N THR A 96 -16.54 -0.85 19.87
CA THR A 96 -17.81 -0.85 20.59
C THR A 96 -18.61 0.40 20.22
N LYS A 97 -19.84 0.23 19.76
CA LYS A 97 -20.75 1.33 19.41
C LYS A 97 -22.15 1.00 19.88
N GLU A 98 -22.72 1.90 20.69
CA GLU A 98 -24.08 1.74 21.24
C GLU A 98 -24.29 0.37 21.93
N GLY A 99 -23.29 -0.07 22.70
CA GLY A 99 -23.32 -1.36 23.40
C GLY A 99 -23.11 -2.60 22.51
N THR A 100 -22.93 -2.42 21.20
CA THR A 100 -22.65 -3.52 20.26
C THR A 100 -21.15 -3.60 19.97
N HIS A 101 -20.60 -4.80 20.07
CA HIS A 101 -19.20 -5.10 19.72
C HIS A 101 -19.07 -5.46 18.24
N TYR A 102 -18.21 -4.77 17.51
CA TYR A 102 -17.92 -5.01 16.10
C TYR A 102 -16.52 -5.61 15.96
N HIS A 103 -16.44 -6.86 15.52
CA HIS A 103 -15.18 -7.52 15.16
C HIS A 103 -14.88 -7.25 13.69
N ILE A 104 -13.81 -6.52 13.42
CA ILE A 104 -13.56 -5.97 12.08
C ILE A 104 -12.25 -6.49 11.52
N GLN A 105 -12.30 -7.09 10.33
CA GLN A 105 -11.12 -7.29 9.49
C GLN A 105 -10.94 -6.06 8.60
N ILE A 106 -9.75 -5.48 8.60
CA ILE A 106 -9.39 -4.33 7.79
C ILE A 106 -8.60 -4.79 6.56
N LYS A 107 -8.89 -4.17 5.43
CA LYS A 107 -8.01 -4.13 4.26
C LYS A 107 -7.85 -2.70 3.79
N SER A 108 -6.79 -2.46 3.04
CA SER A 108 -6.51 -1.11 2.55
C SER A 108 -7.59 -0.63 1.57
N GLY A 109 -8.07 -1.48 0.66
CA GLY A 109 -8.95 -1.04 -0.41
C GLY A 109 -9.91 -2.09 -0.98
N PRO A 110 -10.65 -1.73 -2.05
CA PRO A 110 -11.82 -2.48 -2.52
C PRO A 110 -11.52 -3.74 -3.35
N ASN A 111 -10.29 -3.87 -3.85
CA ASN A 111 -9.89 -4.91 -4.81
C ASN A 111 -8.73 -5.78 -4.28
N THR A 112 -8.60 -5.94 -2.97
CA THR A 112 -7.35 -6.43 -2.36
C THR A 112 -7.32 -7.94 -2.09
N ILE A 113 -8.38 -8.70 -2.36
CA ILE A 113 -8.45 -10.11 -1.96
C ILE A 113 -8.87 -11.06 -3.11
N PRO A 114 -8.21 -12.22 -3.26
CA PRO A 114 -8.70 -13.29 -4.11
C PRO A 114 -9.88 -14.03 -3.46
N LYS A 115 -10.62 -14.82 -4.26
CA LYS A 115 -11.79 -15.60 -3.81
C LYS A 115 -11.53 -16.41 -2.54
N GLY A 116 -10.48 -17.24 -2.53
CA GLY A 116 -10.19 -18.13 -1.41
C GLY A 116 -9.97 -17.39 -0.10
N LEU A 117 -9.33 -16.21 -0.17
CA LEU A 117 -9.14 -15.35 0.99
C LEU A 117 -10.47 -14.72 1.45
N GLY A 118 -11.34 -14.31 0.53
CA GLY A 118 -12.68 -13.80 0.85
C GLY A 118 -13.52 -14.82 1.63
N VAL A 119 -13.58 -16.06 1.16
CA VAL A 119 -14.30 -17.16 1.83
C VAL A 119 -13.73 -17.43 3.23
N ARG A 120 -12.39 -17.50 3.34
CA ARG A 120 -11.73 -17.75 4.63
C ARG A 120 -12.01 -16.62 5.63
N LEU A 121 -11.88 -15.36 5.22
CA LEU A 121 -12.11 -14.20 6.08
C LEU A 121 -13.56 -14.16 6.59
N ALA A 122 -14.53 -14.37 5.71
CA ALA A 122 -15.93 -14.44 6.11
C ALA A 122 -16.17 -15.56 7.13
N SER A 123 -15.62 -16.75 6.90
CA SER A 123 -15.74 -17.87 7.84
C SER A 123 -15.16 -17.58 9.23
N LEU A 124 -13.97 -16.96 9.27
CA LEU A 124 -13.32 -16.57 10.54
C LEU A 124 -14.16 -15.54 11.29
N LEU A 125 -14.60 -14.47 10.62
CA LEU A 125 -15.42 -13.43 11.22
C LEU A 125 -16.80 -13.94 11.67
N ARG A 126 -17.44 -14.83 10.92
CA ARG A 126 -18.68 -15.49 11.36
C ARG A 126 -18.45 -16.40 12.55
N SER A 127 -17.31 -17.07 12.63
CA SER A 127 -16.96 -17.90 13.79
C SER A 127 -16.68 -17.04 15.03
N ALA A 128 -16.02 -15.89 14.85
CA ALA A 128 -15.87 -14.86 15.87
C ALA A 128 -17.24 -14.38 16.39
N GLN A 129 -18.15 -14.04 15.48
CA GLN A 129 -19.50 -13.59 15.84
C GLN A 129 -20.29 -14.66 16.61
N ARG A 130 -20.16 -15.94 16.25
CA ARG A 130 -20.82 -17.05 16.96
C ARG A 130 -20.28 -17.26 18.37
N ARG A 131 -18.98 -17.10 18.58
CA ARG A 131 -18.33 -17.24 19.91
C ARG A 131 -18.66 -16.06 20.83
N ASN A 132 -18.82 -14.86 20.25
CA ASN A 132 -19.12 -13.64 20.97
C ASN A 132 -20.58 -13.21 20.67
N ARG A 133 -21.55 -13.89 21.30
CA ARG A 133 -22.98 -13.61 21.07
C ARG A 133 -23.31 -12.13 21.31
N GLY A 134 -24.08 -11.53 20.40
CA GLY A 134 -24.41 -10.10 20.42
C GLY A 134 -23.39 -9.21 19.69
N SER A 135 -22.26 -9.75 19.24
CA SER A 135 -21.33 -9.02 18.37
C SER A 135 -21.75 -9.05 16.89
N VAL A 136 -21.13 -8.17 16.11
CA VAL A 136 -21.29 -8.06 14.66
C VAL A 136 -19.94 -8.24 13.98
N ALA A 137 -19.90 -9.07 12.95
CA ALA A 137 -18.77 -9.18 12.05
C ALA A 137 -18.83 -8.08 10.99
N LEU A 138 -17.69 -7.41 10.74
CA LEU A 138 -17.60 -6.37 9.72
C LEU A 138 -16.30 -6.49 8.91
N TYR A 139 -16.38 -6.13 7.64
CA TYR A 139 -15.20 -6.00 6.77
C TYR A 139 -14.97 -4.53 6.39
N GLY A 140 -13.87 -3.95 6.86
CA GLY A 140 -13.52 -2.54 6.66
C GLY A 140 -12.50 -2.34 5.54
N MET A 141 -12.72 -1.33 4.71
CA MET A 141 -11.78 -0.90 3.66
C MET A 141 -11.38 0.56 3.86
N CYS A 142 -10.08 0.83 4.01
CA CYS A 142 -9.57 2.18 4.31
C CYS A 142 -9.79 3.20 3.18
N TYR A 143 -9.91 2.78 1.92
CA TYR A 143 -10.26 3.67 0.80
C TYR A 143 -11.23 3.01 -0.18
N GLY A 144 -11.75 3.82 -1.10
CA GLY A 144 -12.66 3.41 -2.16
C GLY A 144 -14.12 3.75 -1.86
N ALA A 145 -14.88 3.95 -2.94
CA ALA A 145 -16.32 4.14 -2.89
C ALA A 145 -17.05 2.78 -2.99
N PRO A 146 -18.29 2.66 -2.50
CA PRO A 146 -19.10 1.44 -2.61
C PRO A 146 -19.14 0.86 -4.03
N ARG A 147 -19.23 1.70 -5.06
CA ARG A 147 -19.23 1.28 -6.47
C ARG A 147 -17.93 0.59 -6.94
N GLN A 148 -16.81 0.85 -6.26
CA GLN A 148 -15.50 0.27 -6.59
C GLN A 148 -15.26 -1.07 -5.90
N VAL A 149 -16.08 -1.45 -4.92
CA VAL A 149 -15.96 -2.72 -4.18
C VAL A 149 -16.10 -3.91 -5.12
N SER A 150 -15.07 -4.76 -5.15
CA SER A 150 -14.97 -5.90 -6.06
C SER A 150 -16.18 -6.84 -5.98
N GLY A 151 -16.47 -7.52 -7.10
CA GLY A 151 -17.46 -8.60 -7.15
C GLY A 151 -17.12 -9.74 -6.18
N ILE A 152 -15.82 -9.96 -5.90
CA ILE A 152 -15.36 -10.97 -4.93
C ILE A 152 -15.85 -10.64 -3.51
N VAL A 153 -15.66 -9.40 -3.04
CA VAL A 153 -16.14 -8.98 -1.72
C VAL A 153 -17.67 -9.04 -1.66
N ARG A 154 -18.36 -8.52 -2.68
CA ARG A 154 -19.82 -8.54 -2.74
C ARG A 154 -20.39 -9.96 -2.67
N LYS A 155 -19.82 -10.90 -3.42
CA LYS A 155 -20.27 -12.28 -3.48
C LYS A 155 -19.85 -13.10 -2.26
N TYR A 156 -18.54 -13.21 -2.02
CA TYR A 156 -18.01 -14.19 -1.06
C TYR A 156 -17.95 -13.68 0.38
N VAL A 157 -17.82 -12.36 0.59
CA VAL A 157 -17.82 -11.79 1.95
C VAL A 157 -19.24 -11.47 2.40
N ARG A 158 -20.02 -10.77 1.56
CA ARG A 158 -21.37 -10.33 1.92
C ARG A 158 -22.45 -11.37 1.63
N GLN A 159 -22.67 -11.74 0.37
CA GLN A 159 -23.82 -12.59 -0.01
C GLN A 159 -23.70 -14.02 0.54
N GLU A 160 -22.58 -14.69 0.31
CA GLU A 160 -22.35 -16.06 0.79
C GLU A 160 -21.82 -16.09 2.23
N GLY A 161 -20.97 -15.12 2.57
CA GLY A 161 -20.30 -15.06 3.87
C GLY A 161 -21.13 -14.44 4.99
N GLY A 162 -22.19 -13.69 4.67
CA GLY A 162 -23.05 -13.03 5.66
C GLY A 162 -22.32 -11.98 6.51
N VAL A 163 -21.26 -11.35 5.96
CA VAL A 163 -20.49 -10.29 6.62
C VAL A 163 -20.65 -8.99 5.83
N ASP A 164 -21.21 -7.97 6.48
CA ASP A 164 -21.33 -6.64 5.88
C ASP A 164 -19.97 -5.94 5.78
N TRP A 165 -19.93 -4.87 4.99
CA TRP A 165 -18.70 -4.13 4.76
C TRP A 165 -18.92 -2.62 4.72
N LEU A 166 -17.87 -1.88 5.07
CA LEU A 166 -17.77 -0.43 4.93
C LEU A 166 -16.51 -0.06 4.15
N ALA A 167 -16.55 1.02 3.37
CA ALA A 167 -15.43 1.48 2.55
C ALA A 167 -15.22 2.98 2.65
N GLY A 168 -13.96 3.41 2.63
CA GLY A 168 -13.56 4.81 2.58
C GLY A 168 -14.20 5.61 3.71
N ARG A 169 -14.82 6.75 3.38
CA ARG A 169 -15.39 7.69 4.34
C ARG A 169 -16.31 7.00 5.37
N ALA A 170 -17.20 6.12 4.93
CA ALA A 170 -18.13 5.43 5.81
C ALA A 170 -17.41 4.52 6.82
N PHE A 171 -16.31 3.89 6.42
CA PHE A 171 -15.51 3.08 7.35
C PHE A 171 -14.80 3.95 8.39
N TRP A 172 -14.17 5.05 7.95
CA TRP A 172 -13.47 5.97 8.86
C TRP A 172 -14.43 6.62 9.85
N GLU A 173 -15.56 7.13 9.37
CA GLU A 173 -16.61 7.69 10.23
C GLU A 173 -17.10 6.67 11.26
N PHE A 174 -17.31 5.42 10.85
CA PHE A 174 -17.76 4.36 11.74
C PHE A 174 -16.77 4.07 12.87
N ILE A 175 -15.47 3.97 12.57
CA ILE A 175 -14.47 3.62 13.59
C ILE A 175 -14.13 4.81 14.50
N SER A 176 -14.16 6.05 13.98
CA SER A 176 -13.76 7.24 14.74
C SER A 176 -14.92 8.02 15.36
N ASP A 177 -16.17 7.71 14.98
CA ASP A 177 -17.37 8.51 15.29
C ASP A 177 -17.24 9.97 14.83
N ASP A 178 -16.55 10.20 13.72
CA ASP A 178 -16.24 11.53 13.18
C ASP A 178 -16.27 11.52 11.63
N PRO A 179 -17.25 12.20 10.99
CA PRO A 179 -17.42 12.17 9.53
C PRO A 179 -16.27 12.85 8.75
N LYS A 180 -15.45 13.66 9.43
CA LYS A 180 -14.27 14.34 8.85
C LYS A 180 -12.96 13.58 9.08
N CYS A 181 -13.00 12.43 9.75
CA CYS A 181 -11.79 11.68 10.11
C CYS A 181 -10.92 11.34 8.90
N ILE A 182 -11.50 10.85 7.80
CA ILE A 182 -10.72 10.52 6.59
C ILE A 182 -10.03 11.75 5.99
N ASP A 183 -10.67 12.92 6.07
CA ASP A 183 -10.10 14.16 5.53
C ASP A 183 -8.90 14.59 6.36
N GLU A 184 -8.99 14.48 7.69
CA GLU A 184 -7.86 14.76 8.58
C GLU A 184 -6.72 13.75 8.38
N VAL A 185 -7.00 12.46 8.22
CA VAL A 185 -5.97 11.45 7.87
C VAL A 185 -5.28 11.80 6.55
N TYR A 186 -6.04 12.23 5.55
CA TYR A 186 -5.49 12.66 4.26
C TYR A 186 -4.60 13.90 4.41
N ASN A 187 -5.02 14.89 5.19
CA ASN A 187 -4.25 16.11 5.48
C ASN A 187 -2.95 15.81 6.24
N ILE A 188 -2.97 14.88 7.22
CA ILE A 188 -1.75 14.45 7.92
C ILE A 188 -0.76 13.82 6.93
N ALA A 189 -1.24 13.01 5.97
CA ALA A 189 -0.37 12.43 4.96
C ALA A 189 0.31 13.52 4.09
N ALA A 190 -0.43 14.56 3.71
CA ALA A 190 0.11 15.71 2.99
C ALA A 190 1.16 16.48 3.81
N GLU A 191 0.83 16.82 5.06
CA GLU A 191 1.77 17.49 5.98
C GLU A 191 3.06 16.69 6.15
N VAL A 192 2.95 15.37 6.34
CA VAL A 192 4.11 14.48 6.46
C VAL A 192 4.93 14.46 5.17
N ALA A 193 4.30 14.42 4.00
CA ALA A 193 5.02 14.43 2.72
C ALA A 193 5.84 15.71 2.52
N GLU A 194 5.33 16.86 2.96
CA GLU A 194 6.03 18.16 2.86
C GLU A 194 7.14 18.31 3.89
N THR A 195 6.87 17.88 5.13
CA THR A 195 7.76 18.11 6.28
C THR A 195 8.81 17.03 6.47
N PHE A 196 8.60 15.83 5.93
CA PHE A 196 9.51 14.70 6.12
C PHE A 196 10.93 15.00 5.63
N ARG A 197 11.90 14.76 6.51
CA ARG A 197 13.33 14.73 6.20
C ARG A 197 13.93 13.46 6.79
N ALA A 198 14.81 12.81 6.04
CA ALA A 198 15.59 11.68 6.52
C ALA A 198 16.66 12.14 7.54
N PRO A 199 17.32 11.22 8.26
CA PRO A 199 18.35 11.58 9.24
C PRO A 199 19.52 12.39 8.67
N ASP A 200 19.79 12.27 7.38
CA ASP A 200 20.81 13.03 6.63
C ASP A 200 20.28 14.36 6.08
N GLY A 201 19.07 14.78 6.47
CA GLY A 201 18.43 16.04 6.05
C GLY A 201 17.81 16.01 4.66
N ARG A 202 17.95 14.93 3.88
CA ARG A 202 17.41 14.85 2.52
C ARG A 202 15.92 14.49 2.51
N SER A 203 15.23 14.95 1.47
CA SER A 203 13.89 14.49 1.10
C SER A 203 13.97 13.17 0.33
N LEU A 204 12.86 12.42 0.29
CA LEU A 204 12.74 11.22 -0.54
C LEU A 204 12.91 11.56 -2.03
N ARG A 205 12.48 12.74 -2.48
CA ARG A 205 12.64 13.21 -3.87
C ARG A 205 14.12 13.34 -4.24
N GLN A 206 14.92 14.00 -3.40
CA GLN A 206 16.36 14.13 -3.63
C GLN A 206 17.03 12.77 -3.72
N LEU A 207 16.75 11.87 -2.77
CA LEU A 207 17.30 10.52 -2.81
C LEU A 207 16.92 9.75 -4.08
N ILE A 208 15.68 9.86 -4.56
CA ILE A 208 15.23 9.21 -5.80
C ILE A 208 16.02 9.74 -7.00
N ILE A 209 16.22 11.06 -7.10
CA ILE A 209 16.99 11.67 -8.19
C ILE A 209 18.45 11.20 -8.13
N ASP A 210 19.11 11.32 -6.98
CA ASP A 210 20.50 10.90 -6.79
C ASP A 210 20.70 9.42 -7.16
N ARG A 211 19.78 8.57 -6.69
CA ARG A 211 19.82 7.13 -6.94
C ARG A 211 19.55 6.80 -8.41
N MET A 212 18.69 7.55 -9.09
CA MET A 212 18.43 7.37 -10.51
C MET A 212 19.68 7.66 -11.35
N GLU A 213 20.42 8.73 -11.04
CA GLU A 213 21.68 9.05 -11.72
C GLU A 213 22.74 7.97 -11.47
N GLU A 214 22.91 7.55 -10.22
CA GLU A 214 23.86 6.49 -9.84
C GLU A 214 23.55 5.17 -10.57
N LEU A 215 22.28 4.77 -10.60
CA LEU A 215 21.85 3.55 -11.28
C LEU A 215 21.96 3.67 -12.81
N THR A 216 21.79 4.87 -13.37
CA THR A 216 21.99 5.12 -14.80
C THR A 216 23.45 4.95 -15.18
N ALA A 217 24.37 5.50 -14.39
CA ALA A 217 25.81 5.30 -14.60
C ALA A 217 26.21 3.81 -14.52
N GLN A 218 25.71 3.08 -13.52
CA GLN A 218 25.93 1.64 -13.40
C GLN A 218 25.34 0.86 -14.57
N PHE A 219 24.15 1.24 -15.02
CA PHE A 219 23.48 0.62 -16.17
C PHE A 219 24.30 0.83 -17.45
N ILE A 220 24.77 2.05 -17.71
CA ILE A 220 25.62 2.37 -18.85
C ILE A 220 26.92 1.56 -18.81
N GLN A 221 27.54 1.42 -17.64
CA GLN A 221 28.76 0.62 -17.50
C GLN A 221 28.54 -0.86 -17.85
N LEU A 222 27.38 -1.42 -17.51
CA LEU A 222 27.05 -2.83 -17.74
C LEU A 222 26.58 -3.11 -19.16
N TYR A 223 25.72 -2.24 -19.69
CA TYR A 223 24.99 -2.50 -20.93
C TYR A 223 25.49 -1.63 -22.09
N GLY A 224 26.10 -0.49 -21.84
CA GLY A 224 26.56 0.46 -22.84
C GLY A 224 25.69 1.72 -22.89
N GLU A 225 26.30 2.82 -23.34
CA GLU A 225 25.62 4.12 -23.53
C GLU A 225 24.86 4.18 -24.85
N ASP A 226 25.45 3.61 -25.90
CA ASP A 226 24.83 3.46 -27.22
C ASP A 226 23.65 2.47 -27.17
N VAL A 227 22.58 2.80 -27.90
CA VAL A 227 21.31 2.07 -27.87
C VAL A 227 21.45 0.64 -28.42
N ASP A 228 22.20 0.46 -29.51
CA ASP A 228 22.36 -0.87 -30.12
C ASP A 228 23.20 -1.78 -29.22
N THR A 229 24.29 -1.25 -28.69
CA THR A 229 25.15 -1.92 -27.70
C THR A 229 24.37 -2.26 -26.44
N MET A 230 23.57 -1.32 -25.93
CA MET A 230 22.67 -1.51 -24.79
C MET A 230 21.74 -2.69 -25.00
N TRP A 231 21.02 -2.75 -26.12
CA TRP A 231 20.09 -3.85 -26.39
C TRP A 231 20.80 -5.20 -26.57
N ALA A 232 21.95 -5.21 -27.25
CA ALA A 232 22.74 -6.43 -27.43
C ALA A 232 23.23 -6.99 -26.09
N ASN A 233 23.77 -6.13 -25.22
CA ASN A 233 24.25 -6.53 -23.90
C ASN A 233 23.10 -6.89 -22.95
N LEU A 234 21.98 -6.19 -23.01
CA LEU A 234 20.78 -6.53 -22.23
C LEU A 234 20.32 -7.95 -22.52
N LEU A 235 20.25 -8.34 -23.80
CA LEU A 235 19.94 -9.71 -24.17
C LEU A 235 21.02 -10.66 -23.66
N LYS A 236 22.28 -10.43 -24.03
CA LYS A 236 23.42 -11.31 -23.70
C LYS A 236 23.58 -11.61 -22.21
N LEU A 237 23.37 -10.61 -21.35
CA LEU A 237 23.60 -10.73 -19.91
C LEU A 237 22.36 -11.20 -19.13
N ASN A 238 21.17 -11.22 -19.76
CA ASN A 238 19.90 -11.57 -19.09
C ASN A 238 19.12 -12.69 -19.82
N SER A 239 19.80 -13.48 -20.67
CA SER A 239 19.24 -14.65 -21.37
C SER A 239 19.98 -15.93 -21.03
#